data_AF-A0A059CN06-F1
#
_entry.id   AF-A0A059CN06-F1
#
_cell.length_a   1.000
_cell.length_b   1.000
_cell.length_c   1.000
_cell.angle_alpha   90.00
_cell.angle_beta   90.00
_cell.angle_gamma   90.00
#
_symmetry.space_group_name_H-M   'P 1'
#
loop_
_entity.id
_entity.type
_entity.pdbx_description
1 polymer ?
#
loop_
_entity_poly.entity_id
_entity_poly.type
_entity_poly.pdbx_seq_one_letter_code
_entity_poly.pdbx_strand_id
1 'polypeptide(L)'
;MLMGFTDRSASNRWFKISIAKILEPVVPPGEVFYFLTASGNIFLFACNRDKEVMAVDLMAKTVKKVPPSPLGPRGTSSWRRSGMKLVPCGPPGSGRFRFLFAELVEDRPTLFVYDSETDDWKRMEAEETEGRSRSRGEGLDGRIFLHLVNGPGSNVIISCGSESLSPLVLRPGFSGGGNQGREPNGRLGWDYSANLIHVYGDGHMMIVKSSDGDAARKRTRFLERIEIWGSSEDGRNWEFVSEIPRNLVGQIEKPYGVLMGCLEERGGIIRACLVSNWEGAWDMIWLSYDKARGHWAYVPIPDSKMTGSNLAGISFSTGLNL
;
A
#
# COMPACT_ATOMS: atom_id res chain seq x y z
N MET A 1 -0.48 19.47 5.88
CA MET A 1 0.25 19.05 7.10
C MET A 1 0.47 17.56 7.02
N LEU A 2 1.71 17.07 7.19
CA LEU A 2 2.03 15.64 7.19
C LEU A 2 2.33 15.19 8.63
N MET A 3 1.72 14.09 9.04
CA MET A 3 1.90 13.48 10.36
C MET A 3 2.47 12.07 10.18
N GLY A 4 3.38 11.69 11.08
CA GLY A 4 3.96 10.35 11.08
C GLY A 4 3.93 9.70 12.46
N PHE A 5 3.83 8.37 12.44
CA PHE A 5 3.70 7.51 13.61
C PHE A 5 4.80 6.45 13.58
N THR A 6 5.31 6.05 14.74
CA THR A 6 6.41 5.07 14.84
C THR A 6 6.03 3.90 15.74
N ASP A 7 6.28 2.68 15.24
CA ASP A 7 6.04 1.41 15.92
C ASP A 7 7.25 0.93 16.75
N ARG A 8 8.27 1.78 16.97
CA ARG A 8 9.26 1.47 18.02
C ARG A 8 8.55 1.63 19.35
N SER A 9 7.90 0.56 19.79
CA SER A 9 7.02 0.35 20.94
C SER A 9 7.49 0.91 22.29
N ALA A 10 8.68 1.50 22.37
CA ALA A 10 9.23 2.18 23.54
C ALA A 10 9.48 3.69 23.35
N SER A 11 9.37 4.23 22.14
CA SER A 11 9.74 5.62 21.88
C SER A 11 8.58 6.61 22.04
N ASN A 12 7.31 6.19 21.86
CA ASN A 12 6.13 7.09 21.84
C ASN A 12 6.37 8.39 21.06
N ARG A 13 7.24 8.34 20.04
CA ARG A 13 7.62 9.52 19.26
C ARG A 13 6.65 9.68 18.12
N TRP A 14 5.91 10.78 18.20
CA TRP A 14 5.10 11.31 17.13
C TRP A 14 5.81 12.54 16.57
N PHE A 15 5.66 12.78 15.28
CA PHE A 15 6.27 13.93 14.65
C PHE A 15 5.34 14.53 13.61
N LYS A 16 5.40 15.85 13.53
CA LYS A 16 4.72 16.67 12.55
C LYS A 16 5.78 17.25 11.64
N ILE A 17 5.66 17.00 10.34
CA ILE A 17 6.62 17.53 9.36
C ILE A 17 5.91 18.59 8.53
N SER A 18 6.47 19.79 8.57
CA SER A 18 6.06 20.86 7.66
C SER A 18 6.80 20.73 6.34
N ILE A 19 6.28 19.86 5.46
CA ILE A 19 6.83 19.67 4.11
C ILE A 19 6.70 20.95 3.28
N ALA A 20 5.68 21.77 3.55
CA ALA A 20 5.45 23.04 2.85
C ALA A 20 6.70 23.92 2.85
N LYS A 21 7.37 24.08 4.00
CA LYS A 21 8.60 24.87 4.12
C LYS A 21 9.78 24.33 3.29
N ILE A 22 9.83 23.01 3.08
CA ILE A 22 10.89 22.37 2.28
C ILE A 22 10.58 22.55 0.78
N LEU A 23 9.30 22.53 0.40
CA LEU A 23 8.84 22.71 -0.97
C LEU A 23 8.81 24.18 -1.43
N GLU A 24 8.55 25.13 -0.52
CA GLU A 24 8.43 26.58 -0.79
C GLU A 24 9.48 27.15 -1.77
N PRO A 25 10.79 26.82 -1.66
CA PRO A 25 11.80 27.38 -2.57
C PRO A 25 11.72 26.88 -4.01
N VAL A 26 11.11 25.71 -4.24
CA VAL A 26 11.12 25.00 -5.54
C VAL A 26 9.77 25.08 -6.23
N VAL A 27 8.74 25.50 -5.50
CA VAL A 27 7.34 25.40 -5.89
C VAL A 27 6.75 26.78 -6.15
N PRO A 28 6.18 27.02 -7.35
CA PRO A 28 5.43 28.23 -7.62
C PRO A 28 4.22 28.39 -6.67
N PRO A 29 3.88 29.62 -6.25
CA PRO A 29 2.69 29.86 -5.43
C PRO A 29 1.42 29.38 -6.14
N GLY A 30 0.54 28.71 -5.39
CA GLY A 30 -0.78 28.24 -5.88
C GLY A 30 -0.78 26.83 -6.49
N GLU A 31 0.36 26.15 -6.54
CA GLU A 31 0.44 24.76 -6.99
C GLU A 31 -0.14 23.77 -5.98
N VAL A 32 -0.80 22.72 -6.50
CA VAL A 32 -1.38 21.63 -5.70
C VAL A 32 -0.51 20.39 -5.84
N PHE A 33 0.09 19.99 -4.71
CA PHE A 33 0.88 18.78 -4.59
C PHE A 33 0.07 17.66 -4.01
N TYR A 34 0.43 16.46 -4.44
CA TYR A 34 -0.20 15.27 -3.92
C TYR A 34 0.83 14.24 -3.51
N PHE A 35 0.65 13.71 -2.30
CA PHE A 35 1.52 12.70 -1.75
C PHE A 35 1.33 11.35 -2.45
N LEU A 36 2.43 10.77 -2.96
CA LEU A 36 2.41 9.50 -3.69
C LEU A 36 2.74 8.33 -2.77
N THR A 37 3.92 8.35 -2.16
CA THR A 37 4.45 7.28 -1.33
C THR A 37 5.64 7.80 -0.52
N ALA A 38 6.04 7.07 0.52
CA ALA A 38 7.22 7.37 1.31
C ALA A 38 7.98 6.09 1.66
N SER A 39 9.30 6.21 1.82
CA SER A 39 10.15 5.13 2.29
C SER A 39 11.47 5.71 2.81
N GLY A 40 11.85 5.32 4.03
CA GLY A 40 12.93 5.97 4.76
C GLY A 40 12.68 7.47 4.90
N ASN A 41 13.69 8.27 4.54
CA ASN A 41 13.65 9.73 4.60
C ASN A 41 13.07 10.38 3.34
N ILE A 42 12.66 9.59 2.34
CA ILE A 42 12.31 10.09 1.01
C ILE A 42 10.80 10.02 0.81
N PHE A 43 10.23 11.16 0.43
CA PHE A 43 8.80 11.36 0.28
C PHE A 43 8.54 11.87 -1.14
N LEU A 44 7.66 11.18 -1.87
CA LEU A 44 7.35 11.54 -3.25
C LEU A 44 6.03 12.31 -3.33
N PHE A 45 6.05 13.36 -4.15
CA PHE A 45 4.89 14.19 -4.46
C PHE A 45 4.74 14.34 -5.96
N ALA A 46 3.51 14.35 -6.45
CA ALA A 46 3.20 14.73 -7.83
C ALA A 46 2.73 16.18 -7.90
N CYS A 47 3.20 16.90 -8.92
CA CYS A 47 2.68 18.19 -9.37
C CYS A 47 1.94 17.99 -10.70
N ASN A 48 0.63 18.27 -10.73
CA ASN A 48 -0.17 18.02 -11.93
C ASN A 48 0.08 18.99 -13.07
N ARG A 49 0.32 20.27 -12.75
CA ARG A 49 0.43 21.32 -13.75
C ARG A 49 1.59 21.03 -14.70
N ASP A 50 2.73 20.70 -14.12
CA ASP A 50 3.97 20.45 -14.87
C ASP A 50 4.21 18.96 -15.13
N LYS A 51 3.31 18.08 -14.67
CA LYS A 51 3.45 16.61 -14.70
C LYS A 51 4.80 16.15 -14.11
N GLU A 52 5.28 16.88 -13.13
CA GLU A 52 6.55 16.63 -12.45
C GLU A 52 6.32 15.77 -11.21
N VAL A 53 7.30 14.92 -10.90
CA VAL A 53 7.38 14.24 -9.60
C VAL A 53 8.50 14.91 -8.81
N MET A 54 8.24 15.24 -7.55
CA MET A 54 9.20 15.82 -6.63
C MET A 54 9.52 14.82 -5.54
N ALA A 55 10.81 14.58 -5.32
CA ALA A 55 11.32 13.80 -4.21
C ALA A 55 11.84 14.74 -3.14
N VAL A 56 11.31 14.60 -1.92
CA VAL A 56 11.70 15.38 -0.75
C VAL A 56 12.50 14.47 0.17
N ASP A 57 13.76 14.81 0.43
CA ASP A 57 14.57 14.19 1.47
C ASP A 57 14.41 14.98 2.77
N LEU A 58 13.82 14.36 3.78
CA LEU A 58 13.55 14.99 5.06
C LEU A 58 14.81 15.33 5.86
N MET A 59 15.85 14.51 5.75
CA MET A 59 17.08 14.68 6.52
C MET A 59 18.00 15.70 5.87
N ALA A 60 18.15 15.63 4.54
CA ALA A 60 18.90 16.62 3.80
C ALA A 60 18.14 17.95 3.66
N LYS A 61 16.82 17.95 3.88
CA LYS A 61 15.91 19.08 3.61
C LYS A 61 16.02 19.58 2.17
N THR A 62 16.24 18.66 1.24
CA THR A 62 16.39 18.94 -0.18
C THR A 62 15.17 18.45 -0.96
N VAL A 63 14.94 19.08 -2.10
CA VAL A 63 13.93 18.68 -3.05
C VAL A 63 14.63 18.38 -4.37
N LYS A 64 14.45 17.17 -4.88
CA LYS A 64 14.89 16.78 -6.22
C LYS A 64 13.67 16.72 -7.14
N LYS A 65 13.76 17.39 -8.28
CA LYS A 65 12.81 17.21 -9.38
C LYS A 65 13.18 15.94 -10.13
N VAL A 66 12.23 15.02 -10.25
CA VAL A 66 12.36 13.83 -11.09
C VAL A 66 12.05 14.27 -12.54
N PRO A 67 12.82 13.82 -13.54
CA PRO A 67 12.55 14.08 -14.94
C PRO A 67 11.11 13.72 -15.33
N PRO A 68 10.55 14.34 -16.41
CA PRO A 68 9.17 14.16 -16.83
C PRO A 68 8.74 12.71 -16.77
N SER A 69 7.77 12.44 -15.89
CA SER A 69 7.40 11.07 -15.58
C SER A 69 6.41 10.54 -16.63
N PRO A 70 6.50 9.25 -17.00
CA PRO A 70 5.44 8.59 -17.76
C PRO A 70 4.12 8.51 -16.97
N LEU A 71 4.14 8.84 -15.67
CA LEU A 71 2.94 9.06 -14.87
C LEU A 71 2.12 10.22 -15.45
N GLY A 72 0.93 9.92 -15.97
CA GLY A 72 -0.04 10.95 -16.39
C GLY A 72 -0.51 11.87 -15.24
N PRO A 73 -1.26 12.95 -15.56
CA PRO A 73 -1.79 13.88 -14.56
C PRO A 73 -2.72 13.18 -13.56
N ARG A 74 -2.77 13.67 -12.31
CA ARG A 74 -3.45 13.00 -11.19
C ARG A 74 -4.73 13.71 -10.77
N GLY A 75 -5.76 12.95 -10.40
CA GLY A 75 -6.98 13.51 -9.79
C GLY A 75 -6.92 13.46 -8.27
N THR A 76 -7.70 14.30 -7.58
CA THR A 76 -7.83 14.38 -6.11
C THR A 76 -8.25 13.07 -5.42
N SER A 77 -8.57 12.01 -6.15
CA SER A 77 -9.10 10.73 -5.63
C SER A 77 -8.26 9.49 -5.98
N SER A 78 -7.10 9.61 -6.64
CA SER A 78 -6.35 8.45 -7.19
C SER A 78 -5.28 7.87 -6.26
N TRP A 79 -5.34 8.17 -4.96
CA TRP A 79 -4.21 8.06 -4.02
C TRP A 79 -4.06 6.70 -3.37
N ARG A 80 -3.78 5.70 -4.21
CA ARG A 80 -2.99 4.51 -3.93
C ARG A 80 -3.21 3.57 -5.10
N ARG A 81 -2.21 3.47 -5.97
CA ARG A 81 -2.05 2.21 -6.67
C ARG A 81 -1.16 1.37 -5.78
N SER A 82 -1.68 0.24 -5.31
CA SER A 82 -0.87 -0.87 -4.82
C SER A 82 0.17 -1.34 -5.86
N GLY A 83 0.15 -0.75 -7.05
CA GLY A 83 1.16 -0.79 -8.09
C GLY A 83 2.21 0.33 -8.03
N MET A 84 2.41 1.06 -6.92
CA MET A 84 3.52 2.00 -6.74
C MET A 84 4.38 1.61 -5.54
N LYS A 85 5.71 1.67 -5.66
CA LYS A 85 6.63 1.42 -4.55
C LYS A 85 7.88 2.30 -4.62
N LEU A 86 8.30 2.79 -3.46
CA LEU A 86 9.55 3.52 -3.30
C LEU A 86 10.55 2.65 -2.55
N VAL A 87 11.72 2.43 -3.16
CA VAL A 87 12.76 1.56 -2.64
C VAL A 87 14.03 2.39 -2.38
N PRO A 88 14.41 2.63 -1.11
CA PRO A 88 15.66 3.29 -0.80
C PRO A 88 16.82 2.41 -1.28
N CYS A 89 17.82 3.04 -1.90
CA CYS A 89 18.97 2.36 -2.49
C CYS A 89 20.26 2.85 -1.83
N GLY A 90 21.26 1.97 -1.73
CA GLY A 90 22.54 2.32 -1.12
C GLY A 90 22.50 2.47 0.41
N PRO A 91 23.57 3.01 1.01
CA PRO A 91 23.67 3.12 2.46
C PRO A 91 22.63 4.10 3.04
N PRO A 92 22.20 3.90 4.31
CA PRO A 92 21.29 4.83 4.98
C PRO A 92 21.78 6.28 4.90
N GLY A 93 20.92 7.19 4.47
CA GLY A 93 21.25 8.62 4.34
C GLY A 93 21.91 9.03 3.02
N SER A 94 22.10 8.11 2.07
CA SER A 94 22.64 8.43 0.73
C SER A 94 21.72 9.30 -0.13
N GLY A 95 20.43 9.41 0.24
CA GLY A 95 19.40 10.06 -0.57
C GLY A 95 19.05 9.32 -1.87
N ARG A 96 19.69 8.16 -2.14
CA ARG A 96 19.43 7.37 -3.35
C ARG A 96 18.18 6.51 -3.18
N PHE A 97 17.38 6.47 -4.23
CA PHE A 97 16.17 5.68 -4.30
C PHE A 97 15.86 5.21 -5.71
N ARG A 98 15.05 4.15 -5.79
CA ARG A 98 14.32 3.77 -6.99
C ARG A 98 12.84 3.93 -6.75
N PHE A 99 12.17 4.53 -7.72
CA PHE A 99 10.72 4.66 -7.71
C PHE A 99 10.13 3.78 -8.80
N LEU A 100 9.29 2.84 -8.40
CA LEU A 100 8.69 1.85 -9.28
C LEU A 100 7.19 2.08 -9.33
N PHE A 101 6.62 2.00 -10.53
CA PHE A 101 5.18 1.90 -10.67
C PHE A 101 4.78 1.03 -11.86
N ALA A 102 3.61 0.41 -11.76
CA ALA A 102 3.01 -0.42 -12.78
C ALA A 102 1.79 0.27 -13.40
N GLU A 103 1.65 0.17 -14.72
CA GLU A 103 0.49 0.65 -15.47
C GLU A 103 0.21 -0.28 -16.67
N LEU A 104 -1.05 -0.33 -17.11
CA LEU A 104 -1.44 -0.98 -18.36
C LEU A 104 -1.21 0.02 -19.49
N VAL A 105 -0.24 -0.25 -20.37
CA VAL A 105 0.00 0.55 -21.57
C VAL A 105 -0.49 -0.27 -22.75
N GLU A 106 -1.55 0.19 -23.42
CA GLU A 106 -2.18 -0.58 -24.51
C GLU A 106 -2.54 -2.01 -24.08
N ASP A 107 -3.15 -2.15 -22.89
CA ASP A 107 -3.50 -3.40 -22.22
C ASP A 107 -2.34 -4.33 -21.85
N ARG A 108 -1.08 -3.87 -22.00
CA ARG A 108 0.11 -4.63 -21.59
C ARG A 108 0.62 -4.19 -20.22
N PRO A 109 0.75 -5.11 -19.25
CA PRO A 109 1.36 -4.80 -17.95
C PRO A 109 2.78 -4.29 -18.14
N THR A 110 3.01 -3.01 -17.82
CA THR A 110 4.29 -2.34 -18.01
C THR A 110 4.81 -1.84 -16.67
N LEU A 111 6.08 -2.14 -16.39
CA LEU A 111 6.83 -1.62 -15.25
C LEU A 111 7.63 -0.39 -15.67
N PHE A 112 7.50 0.67 -14.89
CA PHE A 112 8.33 1.87 -14.98
C PHE A 112 9.21 1.97 -13.74
N VAL A 113 10.50 2.21 -13.95
CA VAL A 113 11.49 2.35 -12.89
C VAL A 113 12.26 3.63 -13.11
N TYR A 114 12.17 4.55 -12.16
CA TYR A 114 13.07 5.68 -12.06
C TYR A 114 14.22 5.34 -11.13
N ASP A 115 15.45 5.59 -11.58
CA ASP A 115 16.65 5.47 -10.78
C ASP A 115 17.23 6.85 -10.47
N SER A 116 17.27 7.21 -9.18
CA SER A 116 17.79 8.50 -8.75
C SER A 116 19.29 8.70 -9.00
N GLU A 117 20.07 7.62 -9.17
CA GLU A 117 21.51 7.67 -9.41
C GLU A 117 21.82 8.02 -10.86
N THR A 118 21.11 7.40 -11.81
CA THR A 118 21.27 7.68 -13.25
C THR A 118 20.39 8.83 -13.72
N ASP A 119 19.43 9.25 -12.90
CA ASP A 119 18.42 10.26 -13.21
C ASP A 119 17.60 9.93 -14.47
N ASP A 120 17.27 8.64 -14.65
CA ASP A 120 16.64 8.15 -15.88
C ASP A 120 15.48 7.18 -15.59
N TRP A 121 14.57 7.09 -16.56
CA TRP A 121 13.42 6.21 -16.54
C TRP A 121 13.66 4.98 -17.42
N LYS A 122 13.49 3.80 -16.84
CA LYS A 122 13.45 2.53 -17.56
C LYS A 122 12.00 2.07 -17.69
N ARG A 123 11.63 1.69 -18.91
CA ARG A 123 10.34 1.05 -19.21
C ARG A 123 10.59 -0.40 -19.58
N MET A 124 9.87 -1.32 -18.95
CA MET A 124 9.97 -2.74 -19.22
C MET A 124 8.56 -3.33 -19.29
N GLU A 125 8.25 -4.02 -20.39
CA GLU A 125 7.03 -4.82 -20.49
C GLU A 125 7.21 -6.07 -19.63
N ALA A 126 6.20 -6.40 -18.82
CA ALA A 126 6.25 -7.58 -17.98
C ALA A 126 5.85 -8.82 -18.79
N GLU A 127 6.65 -9.87 -18.71
CA GLU A 127 6.36 -11.12 -19.41
C GLU A 127 5.40 -11.99 -18.59
N GLU A 128 4.47 -12.64 -19.28
CA GLU A 128 3.64 -13.67 -18.65
C GLU A 128 4.47 -14.94 -18.43
N THR A 129 4.31 -15.55 -17.25
CA THR A 129 4.96 -16.82 -16.93
C THR A 129 4.16 -17.96 -17.58
N GLU A 130 4.04 -17.99 -18.91
CA GLU A 130 3.43 -19.12 -19.61
C GLU A 130 4.31 -20.36 -19.44
N GLY A 131 3.81 -21.37 -18.73
CA GLY A 131 4.35 -22.73 -18.76
C GLY A 131 5.74 -22.99 -18.14
N ARG A 132 6.50 -21.96 -17.76
CA ARG A 132 7.76 -22.18 -17.01
C ARG A 132 7.43 -22.53 -15.57
N SER A 133 7.49 -23.83 -15.27
CA SER A 133 7.74 -24.31 -13.91
C SER A 133 8.89 -23.48 -13.35
N ARG A 134 8.59 -22.61 -12.37
CA ARG A 134 9.66 -21.95 -11.62
C ARG A 134 10.51 -23.08 -11.05
N SER A 135 11.81 -23.03 -11.31
CA SER A 135 12.75 -23.96 -10.72
C SER A 135 12.51 -23.96 -9.21
N ARG A 136 12.31 -25.16 -8.65
CA ARG A 136 12.00 -25.41 -7.25
C ARG A 136 13.15 -24.86 -6.39
N GLY A 137 13.10 -23.58 -6.03
CA GLY A 137 14.22 -22.83 -5.43
C GLY A 137 14.21 -21.33 -5.69
N GLU A 138 13.59 -20.84 -6.77
CA GLU A 138 13.40 -19.39 -7.00
C GLU A 138 12.15 -18.91 -6.24
N GLY A 139 12.27 -18.78 -4.92
CA GLY A 139 11.20 -18.26 -4.08
C GLY A 139 10.75 -16.84 -4.50
N LEU A 140 9.59 -16.43 -4.01
CA LEU A 140 9.09 -15.06 -4.12
C LEU A 140 9.77 -14.09 -3.12
N ASP A 141 10.70 -14.60 -2.31
CA ASP A 141 11.35 -13.85 -1.25
C ASP A 141 12.26 -12.75 -1.81
N GLY A 142 12.22 -11.56 -1.18
CA GLY A 142 12.96 -10.38 -1.63
C GLY A 142 12.49 -9.74 -2.94
N ARG A 143 11.33 -10.13 -3.50
CA ARG A 143 10.73 -9.50 -4.68
C ARG A 143 9.83 -8.33 -4.31
N ILE A 144 9.72 -7.38 -5.24
CA ILE A 144 8.80 -6.25 -5.17
C ILE A 144 7.52 -6.63 -5.91
N PHE A 145 6.38 -6.43 -5.26
CA PHE A 145 5.06 -6.70 -5.84
C PHE A 145 4.30 -5.40 -6.06
N LEU A 146 3.75 -5.25 -7.26
CA LEU A 146 3.00 -4.07 -7.68
C LEU A 146 1.66 -4.54 -8.26
N HIS A 147 0.57 -4.24 -7.56
CA HIS A 147 -0.77 -4.62 -7.99
C HIS A 147 -1.30 -3.64 -9.04
N LEU A 148 -1.72 -4.18 -10.18
CA LEU A 148 -2.14 -3.40 -11.34
C LEU A 148 -3.66 -3.41 -11.52
N VAL A 149 -4.25 -4.60 -11.51
CA VAL A 149 -5.70 -4.83 -11.59
C VAL A 149 -6.09 -5.67 -10.39
N ASN A 150 -7.12 -5.24 -9.68
CA ASN A 150 -7.65 -5.96 -8.53
C ASN A 150 -9.16 -6.13 -8.72
N GLY A 151 -9.65 -7.36 -8.71
CA GLY A 151 -11.06 -7.64 -8.98
C GLY A 151 -11.44 -9.12 -8.92
N PRO A 152 -12.76 -9.41 -8.94
CA PRO A 152 -13.31 -10.77 -8.79
C PRO A 152 -12.79 -11.75 -9.83
N GLY A 153 -12.73 -11.29 -11.07
CA GLY A 153 -12.36 -12.13 -12.22
C GLY A 153 -10.96 -11.84 -12.75
N SER A 154 -10.27 -10.83 -12.21
CA SER A 154 -8.95 -10.45 -12.69
C SER A 154 -8.12 -9.82 -11.58
N ASN A 155 -7.06 -10.52 -11.20
CA ASN A 155 -5.99 -9.95 -10.39
C ASN A 155 -4.72 -9.98 -11.24
N VAL A 156 -4.03 -8.85 -11.32
CA VAL A 156 -2.78 -8.72 -12.06
C VAL A 156 -1.78 -8.04 -11.16
N ILE A 157 -0.70 -8.75 -10.87
CA ILE A 157 0.41 -8.28 -10.04
C ILE A 157 1.69 -8.37 -10.87
N ILE A 158 2.45 -7.29 -10.94
CA ILE A 158 3.82 -7.32 -11.45
C ILE A 158 4.76 -7.65 -10.29
N SER A 159 5.58 -8.69 -10.45
CA SER A 159 6.64 -9.05 -9.51
C SER A 159 8.01 -8.84 -10.15
N CYS A 160 8.87 -8.05 -9.53
CA CYS A 160 10.25 -7.83 -10.00
C CYS A 160 11.27 -8.08 -8.89
N GLY A 161 12.46 -8.53 -9.27
CA GLY A 161 13.57 -8.68 -8.32
C GLY A 161 14.07 -7.32 -7.83
N SER A 162 14.55 -7.26 -6.58
CA SER A 162 15.16 -6.04 -6.04
C SER A 162 16.44 -5.67 -6.81
N GLU A 163 17.27 -6.64 -7.18
CA GLU A 163 18.56 -6.40 -7.86
C GLU A 163 18.46 -6.58 -9.39
N SER A 164 17.84 -7.67 -9.84
CA SER A 164 17.53 -7.90 -11.25
C SER A 164 16.08 -7.50 -11.56
N LEU A 165 15.90 -6.40 -12.29
CA LEU A 165 14.60 -5.86 -12.67
C LEU A 165 13.94 -6.68 -13.81
N SER A 166 13.71 -7.97 -13.62
CA SER A 166 12.94 -8.81 -14.54
C SER A 166 11.46 -8.83 -14.09
N PRO A 167 10.59 -7.98 -14.68
CA PRO A 167 9.17 -7.95 -14.32
C PRO A 167 8.45 -9.19 -14.85
N LEU A 168 7.73 -9.86 -13.95
CA LEU A 168 6.88 -11.01 -14.24
C LEU A 168 5.43 -10.68 -13.91
N VAL A 169 4.52 -11.11 -14.76
CA VAL A 169 3.07 -11.00 -14.50
C VAL A 169 2.61 -12.22 -13.70
N LEU A 170 2.00 -11.96 -12.55
CA LEU A 170 1.31 -12.92 -11.72
C LEU A 170 -0.20 -12.65 -11.78
N ARG A 171 -1.00 -13.71 -11.94
CA ARG A 171 -2.46 -13.65 -11.99
C ARG A 171 -3.06 -14.57 -10.94
N PRO A 172 -2.99 -14.19 -9.65
CA PRO A 172 -3.51 -15.05 -8.60
C PRO A 172 -5.04 -15.16 -8.70
N GLY A 173 -5.51 -16.37 -8.94
CA GLY A 173 -6.91 -16.75 -8.85
C GLY A 173 -7.27 -17.25 -7.46
N PHE A 174 -8.53 -17.61 -7.29
CA PHE A 174 -8.96 -18.42 -6.16
C PHE A 174 -9.14 -19.85 -6.69
N SER A 175 -8.37 -20.81 -6.17
CA SER A 175 -8.39 -22.19 -6.66
C SER A 175 -9.76 -22.85 -6.40
N GLY A 176 -10.49 -23.20 -7.46
CA GLY A 176 -11.79 -23.89 -7.39
C GLY A 176 -11.72 -25.41 -7.18
N GLY A 177 -10.63 -25.93 -6.61
CA GLY A 177 -10.36 -27.36 -6.50
C GLY A 177 -10.28 -27.85 -5.05
N GLY A 178 -11.32 -28.54 -4.58
CA GLY A 178 -11.18 -29.59 -3.56
C GLY A 178 -11.34 -29.22 -2.08
N ASN A 179 -11.58 -27.96 -1.71
CA ASN A 179 -11.98 -27.59 -0.35
C ASN A 179 -13.33 -26.88 -0.38
N GLN A 180 -14.41 -27.65 -0.39
CA GLN A 180 -15.76 -27.15 -0.11
C GLN A 180 -15.72 -26.43 1.25
N GLY A 181 -15.73 -25.08 1.22
CA GLY A 181 -15.70 -24.22 2.41
C GLY A 181 -14.49 -23.29 2.58
N ARG A 182 -13.50 -23.28 1.67
CA ARG A 182 -12.29 -22.41 1.80
C ARG A 182 -12.04 -21.42 0.67
N GLU A 183 -12.92 -21.32 -0.32
CA GLU A 183 -12.94 -20.14 -1.19
C GLU A 183 -13.34 -18.91 -0.35
N PRO A 184 -12.92 -17.69 -0.71
CA PRO A 184 -13.47 -16.48 -0.09
C PRO A 184 -15.00 -16.46 -0.24
N ASN A 185 -15.56 -17.12 -1.27
CA ASN A 185 -16.99 -17.40 -1.46
C ASN A 185 -17.66 -18.11 -0.27
N GLY A 186 -16.95 -19.00 0.43
CA GLY A 186 -17.47 -19.76 1.57
C GLY A 186 -17.17 -19.13 2.95
N ARG A 187 -16.08 -18.35 3.07
CA ARG A 187 -15.68 -17.71 4.34
C ARG A 187 -16.19 -16.30 4.52
N LEU A 188 -16.25 -15.52 3.45
CA LEU A 188 -16.66 -14.11 3.45
C LEU A 188 -17.75 -13.80 2.43
N GLY A 189 -17.97 -14.68 1.45
CA GLY A 189 -18.82 -14.46 0.28
C GLY A 189 -18.21 -13.38 -0.61
N TRP A 190 -17.94 -13.64 -1.88
CA TRP A 190 -17.85 -12.52 -2.85
C TRP A 190 -19.25 -12.01 -3.17
N ASP A 191 -20.01 -11.67 -2.13
CA ASP A 191 -21.25 -10.97 -2.35
C ASP A 191 -20.90 -9.51 -2.64
N TYR A 192 -21.46 -8.96 -3.72
CA TYR A 192 -21.42 -7.54 -4.07
C TYR A 192 -22.07 -6.65 -2.98
N SER A 193 -22.38 -7.23 -1.82
CA SER A 193 -22.70 -6.56 -0.58
C SER A 193 -21.69 -5.45 -0.28
N ALA A 194 -22.20 -4.29 0.09
CA ALA A 194 -21.42 -3.08 0.35
C ALA A 194 -20.51 -3.17 1.60
N ASN A 195 -20.36 -4.37 2.17
CA ASN A 195 -19.82 -4.63 3.50
C ASN A 195 -18.42 -5.25 3.47
N LEU A 196 -17.90 -5.57 2.28
CA LEU A 196 -16.55 -6.10 2.10
C LEU A 196 -15.61 -5.05 1.49
N ILE A 197 -14.43 -4.91 2.08
CA ILE A 197 -13.38 -4.03 1.59
C ILE A 197 -12.12 -4.85 1.35
N HIS A 198 -11.59 -4.78 0.13
CA HIS A 198 -10.34 -5.42 -0.27
C HIS A 198 -9.22 -4.39 -0.30
N VAL A 199 -8.14 -4.67 0.43
CA VAL A 199 -6.96 -3.82 0.51
C VAL A 199 -5.77 -4.64 0.01
N TYR A 200 -5.09 -4.14 -1.01
CA TYR A 200 -3.99 -4.86 -1.65
C TYR A 200 -2.66 -4.17 -1.38
N GLY A 201 -1.59 -4.94 -1.28
CA GLY A 201 -0.24 -4.40 -1.17
C GLY A 201 0.80 -5.49 -0.96
N ASP A 202 1.96 -5.30 -1.57
CA ASP A 202 3.13 -6.18 -1.42
C ASP A 202 2.84 -7.68 -1.60
N GLY A 203 2.01 -8.04 -2.59
CA GLY A 203 1.69 -9.43 -2.90
C GLY A 203 0.73 -10.08 -1.89
N HIS A 204 0.11 -9.27 -1.04
CA HIS A 204 -0.89 -9.67 -0.09
C HIS A 204 -2.21 -8.94 -0.36
N MET A 205 -3.28 -9.53 0.15
CA MET A 205 -4.63 -8.98 0.14
C MET A 205 -5.19 -9.09 1.57
N MET A 206 -5.73 -7.99 2.07
CA MET A 206 -6.49 -7.95 3.30
C MET A 206 -7.97 -7.79 2.95
N ILE A 207 -8.80 -8.67 3.48
CA ILE A 207 -10.26 -8.60 3.34
C ILE A 207 -10.84 -8.15 4.67
N VAL A 208 -11.60 -7.07 4.62
CA VAL A 208 -12.28 -6.50 5.78
C VAL A 208 -13.78 -6.69 5.63
N LYS A 209 -14.41 -7.38 6.57
CA LYS A 209 -15.85 -7.56 6.66
C LYS A 209 -16.45 -6.58 7.66
N SER A 210 -17.52 -5.94 7.24
CA SER A 210 -18.31 -5.02 8.04
C SER A 210 -19.67 -5.65 8.38
N SER A 211 -20.18 -5.41 9.58
CA SER A 211 -21.59 -5.56 9.87
C SER A 211 -22.29 -4.21 9.71
N ASP A 212 -23.53 -4.24 9.22
CA ASP A 212 -24.37 -3.04 9.20
C ASP A 212 -24.89 -2.75 10.62
N GLY A 213 -24.87 -1.46 10.98
CA GLY A 213 -25.54 -0.95 12.17
C GLY A 213 -27.05 -0.85 11.98
N ASP A 214 -27.72 -0.43 13.05
CA ASP A 214 -29.18 -0.37 13.14
C ASP A 214 -29.83 0.40 11.97
N ALA A 215 -30.92 -0.15 11.41
CA ALA A 215 -31.54 0.32 10.15
C ALA A 215 -32.01 1.78 10.19
N ALA A 216 -32.22 2.33 11.40
CA ALA A 216 -32.58 3.73 11.63
C ALA A 216 -31.43 4.71 11.32
N ARG A 217 -30.17 4.29 11.45
CA ARG A 217 -28.97 5.10 11.14
C ARG A 217 -28.36 4.62 9.83
N LYS A 218 -29.08 4.85 8.73
CA LYS A 218 -28.65 4.55 7.35
C LYS A 218 -27.17 4.92 7.18
N ARG A 219 -26.30 3.90 7.02
CA ARG A 219 -24.83 3.95 6.74
C ARG A 219 -23.86 3.83 7.92
N THR A 220 -24.28 3.41 9.12
CA THR A 220 -23.32 3.05 10.17
C THR A 220 -22.80 1.63 9.94
N ARG A 221 -21.48 1.44 9.94
CA ARG A 221 -20.84 0.11 9.82
C ARG A 221 -19.88 -0.14 10.98
N PHE A 222 -19.76 -1.40 11.36
CA PHE A 222 -18.82 -1.86 12.38
C PHE A 222 -17.91 -2.93 11.79
N LEU A 223 -16.67 -2.98 12.27
CA LEU A 223 -15.70 -3.98 11.85
C LEU A 223 -16.08 -5.33 12.47
N GLU A 224 -16.34 -6.34 11.64
CA GLU A 224 -16.67 -7.69 12.11
C GLU A 224 -15.47 -8.63 12.03
N ARG A 225 -14.72 -8.56 10.93
CA ARG A 225 -13.67 -9.55 10.62
C ARG A 225 -12.59 -8.96 9.72
N ILE A 226 -11.35 -9.38 9.93
CA ILE A 226 -10.22 -9.09 9.03
C ILE A 226 -9.48 -10.39 8.72
N GLU A 227 -9.29 -10.66 7.43
CA GLU A 227 -8.47 -11.77 6.95
C GLU A 227 -7.29 -11.23 6.13
N ILE A 228 -6.15 -11.91 6.22
CA ILE A 228 -5.00 -11.71 5.34
C ILE A 228 -4.84 -12.94 4.45
N TRP A 229 -4.62 -12.66 3.18
CA TRP A 229 -4.35 -13.60 2.11
C TRP A 229 -3.02 -13.22 1.46
N GLY A 230 -2.24 -14.22 1.08
CA GLY A 230 -0.94 -14.05 0.43
C GLY A 230 -0.96 -14.72 -0.94
N SER A 231 -0.14 -14.23 -1.86
CA SER A 231 0.13 -14.98 -3.08
C SER A 231 0.87 -16.27 -2.73
N SER A 232 0.39 -17.39 -3.27
CA SER A 232 1.12 -18.66 -3.34
C SER A 232 2.53 -18.51 -3.93
N GLU A 233 3.42 -19.45 -3.64
CA GLU A 233 4.81 -19.44 -4.11
C GLU A 233 4.94 -19.42 -5.64
N ASP A 234 4.01 -20.07 -6.34
CA ASP A 234 3.95 -20.08 -7.81
C ASP A 234 3.26 -18.85 -8.40
N GLY A 235 2.64 -18.00 -7.56
CA GLY A 235 1.97 -16.77 -7.94
C GLY A 235 0.61 -16.97 -8.61
N ARG A 236 0.05 -18.18 -8.59
CA ARG A 236 -1.17 -18.53 -9.33
C ARG A 236 -2.43 -18.51 -8.49
N ASN A 237 -2.30 -18.61 -7.18
CA ASN A 237 -3.44 -18.65 -6.25
C ASN A 237 -3.26 -17.69 -5.08
N TRP A 238 -4.38 -17.18 -4.57
CA TRP A 238 -4.47 -16.58 -3.25
C TRP A 238 -4.60 -17.67 -2.18
N GLU A 239 -3.77 -17.59 -1.15
CA GLU A 239 -3.77 -18.51 -0.02
C GLU A 239 -4.11 -17.77 1.28
N PHE A 240 -4.99 -18.37 2.08
CA PHE A 240 -5.34 -17.83 3.39
C PHE A 240 -4.11 -17.90 4.31
N VAL A 241 -3.75 -16.75 4.90
CA VAL A 241 -2.61 -16.66 5.82
C VAL A 241 -3.11 -16.65 7.26
N SER A 242 -3.96 -15.69 7.61
CA SER A 242 -4.42 -15.52 8.98
C SER A 242 -5.68 -14.69 9.07
N GLU A 243 -6.36 -14.81 10.21
CA GLU A 243 -7.50 -14.00 10.60
C GLU A 243 -7.17 -13.30 11.91
N ILE A 244 -7.61 -12.06 12.04
CA ILE A 244 -7.46 -11.30 13.27
C ILE A 244 -8.21 -11.97 14.44
N PRO A 245 -7.60 -12.11 15.62
CA PRO A 245 -8.28 -12.63 16.80
C PRO A 245 -9.48 -11.77 17.23
N ARG A 246 -10.59 -12.39 17.65
CA ARG A 246 -11.82 -11.69 18.06
C ARG A 246 -11.62 -10.67 19.18
N ASN A 247 -10.73 -10.96 20.13
CA ASN A 247 -10.38 -10.03 21.20
C ASN A 247 -9.73 -8.75 20.66
N LEU A 248 -8.95 -8.84 19.58
CA LEU A 248 -8.34 -7.68 18.93
C LEU A 248 -9.38 -6.90 18.12
N VAL A 249 -10.32 -7.59 17.46
CA VAL A 249 -11.48 -6.95 16.81
C VAL A 249 -12.24 -6.09 17.81
N GLY A 250 -12.60 -6.63 18.97
CA GLY A 250 -13.32 -5.87 20.00
C GLY A 250 -12.54 -4.67 20.58
N GLN A 251 -11.21 -4.64 20.46
CA GLN A 251 -10.40 -3.47 20.86
C GLN A 251 -10.42 -2.34 19.83
N ILE A 252 -10.63 -2.66 18.55
CA ILE A 252 -10.57 -1.71 17.43
C ILE A 252 -11.94 -1.43 16.82
N GLU A 253 -12.98 -2.08 17.35
CA GLU A 253 -14.36 -1.93 16.90
C GLU A 253 -14.87 -0.52 17.18
N LYS A 254 -15.34 0.14 16.12
CA LYS A 254 -15.88 1.49 16.16
C LYS A 254 -16.80 1.72 14.95
N PRO A 255 -17.78 2.62 15.06
CA PRO A 255 -18.61 3.00 13.93
C PRO A 255 -17.77 3.73 12.87
N TYR A 256 -18.03 3.44 11.60
CA TYR A 256 -17.49 4.20 10.47
C TYR A 256 -18.48 4.28 9.31
N GLY A 257 -18.31 5.32 8.49
CA GLY A 257 -19.05 5.52 7.24
C GLY A 257 -18.19 5.24 6.01
N VAL A 258 -16.89 5.54 6.09
CA VAL A 258 -15.89 5.23 5.04
C VAL A 258 -14.71 4.52 5.70
N LEU A 259 -14.16 3.51 5.04
CA LEU A 259 -12.95 2.83 5.48
C LEU A 259 -12.02 2.63 4.27
N MET A 260 -10.75 2.95 4.46
CA MET A 260 -9.67 2.76 3.49
C MET A 260 -8.51 2.02 4.14
N GLY A 261 -7.64 1.41 3.34
CA GLY A 261 -6.53 0.62 3.87
C GLY A 261 -5.19 0.78 3.16
N CYS A 262 -4.13 0.38 3.87
CA CYS A 262 -2.80 0.09 3.39
C CYS A 262 -2.43 -1.32 3.77
N LEU A 263 -1.65 -1.98 2.91
CA LEU A 263 -0.91 -3.17 3.26
C LEU A 263 0.54 -3.03 2.77
N GLU A 264 1.51 -3.36 3.62
CA GLU A 264 2.93 -3.43 3.28
C GLU A 264 3.55 -4.64 3.99
N GLU A 265 4.39 -5.40 3.29
CA GLU A 265 5.16 -6.49 3.89
C GLU A 265 6.63 -6.11 3.88
N ARG A 266 7.26 -6.21 5.06
CA ARG A 266 8.70 -6.01 5.16
C ARG A 266 9.27 -6.81 6.32
N GLY A 267 10.22 -7.69 5.99
CA GLY A 267 10.99 -8.45 6.97
C GLY A 267 10.18 -9.51 7.70
N GLY A 268 9.24 -10.17 7.01
CA GLY A 268 8.40 -11.20 7.61
C GLY A 268 7.17 -10.66 8.34
N ILE A 269 7.03 -9.34 8.44
CA ILE A 269 5.93 -8.67 9.13
C ILE A 269 5.03 -7.98 8.11
N ILE A 270 3.76 -8.36 8.10
CA ILE A 270 2.72 -7.68 7.34
C ILE A 270 2.15 -6.56 8.20
N ARG A 271 2.22 -5.33 7.70
CA ARG A 271 1.68 -4.13 8.34
C ARG A 271 0.42 -3.72 7.60
N ALA A 272 -0.67 -3.61 8.33
CA ALA A 272 -1.94 -3.12 7.82
C ALA A 272 -2.31 -1.83 8.54
N CYS A 273 -2.67 -0.80 7.77
CA CYS A 273 -3.21 0.43 8.33
C CYS A 273 -4.60 0.66 7.74
N LEU A 274 -5.60 0.75 8.61
CA LEU A 274 -6.97 1.06 8.24
C LEU A 274 -7.29 2.47 8.72
N VAL A 275 -7.92 3.26 7.85
CA VAL A 275 -8.34 4.61 8.19
C VAL A 275 -9.82 4.75 7.92
N SER A 276 -10.55 5.07 8.98
CA SER A 276 -11.99 5.22 9.00
C SER A 276 -12.38 6.68 9.08
N ASN A 277 -13.48 7.07 8.43
CA ASN A 277 -14.15 8.35 8.65
C ASN A 277 -15.55 8.12 9.23
N TRP A 278 -15.87 8.84 10.29
CA TRP A 278 -17.21 8.93 10.86
C TRP A 278 -17.57 10.39 11.07
N GLU A 279 -18.59 10.88 10.36
CA GLU A 279 -19.11 12.25 10.47
C GLU A 279 -18.01 13.34 10.37
N GLY A 280 -16.99 13.12 9.54
CA GLY A 280 -15.89 14.07 9.35
C GLY A 280 -14.72 13.91 10.34
N ALA A 281 -14.83 13.04 11.34
CA ALA A 281 -13.71 12.63 12.18
C ALA A 281 -13.00 11.41 11.56
N TRP A 282 -11.69 11.53 11.38
CA TRP A 282 -10.83 10.45 10.88
C TRP A 282 -10.14 9.75 12.04
N ASP A 283 -10.06 8.43 11.95
CA ASP A 283 -9.36 7.60 12.91
C ASP A 283 -8.55 6.50 12.22
N MET A 284 -7.44 6.08 12.83
CA MET A 284 -6.46 5.19 12.24
C MET A 284 -6.22 3.96 13.13
N ILE A 285 -6.25 2.79 12.52
CA ILE A 285 -5.93 1.50 13.14
C ILE A 285 -4.67 0.99 12.48
N TRP A 286 -3.63 0.69 13.26
CA TRP A 286 -2.43 0.02 12.77
C TRP A 286 -2.36 -1.37 13.39
N LEU A 287 -2.37 -2.37 12.51
CA LEU A 287 -2.19 -3.78 12.83
C LEU A 287 -0.88 -4.29 12.25
N SER A 288 -0.23 -5.19 12.97
CA SER A 288 0.92 -5.94 12.49
C SER A 288 0.66 -7.43 12.66
N TYR A 289 1.10 -8.21 11.68
CA TYR A 289 1.07 -9.66 11.71
C TYR A 289 2.48 -10.20 11.46
N ASP A 290 3.04 -10.87 12.46
CA ASP A 290 4.32 -11.56 12.37
C ASP A 290 4.08 -12.97 11.78
N LYS A 291 4.52 -13.19 10.54
CA LYS A 291 4.34 -14.47 9.83
C LYS A 291 5.07 -15.62 10.52
N ALA A 292 6.23 -15.38 11.11
CA ALA A 292 7.04 -16.42 11.74
C ALA A 292 6.42 -16.88 13.07
N ARG A 293 5.81 -15.96 13.82
CA ARG A 293 5.15 -16.25 15.09
C ARG A 293 3.66 -16.55 14.98
N GLY A 294 3.06 -16.28 13.82
CA GLY A 294 1.62 -16.35 13.63
C GLY A 294 0.85 -15.40 14.55
N HIS A 295 1.45 -14.25 14.89
CA HIS A 295 0.95 -13.38 15.95
C HIS A 295 0.49 -12.03 15.41
N TRP A 296 -0.69 -11.60 15.87
CA TRP A 296 -1.26 -10.29 15.60
C TRP A 296 -1.00 -9.33 16.75
N ALA A 297 -0.60 -8.11 16.44
CA ALA A 297 -0.50 -7.02 17.39
C ALA A 297 -1.18 -5.76 16.87
N TYR A 298 -1.93 -5.10 17.75
CA TYR A 298 -2.38 -3.72 17.53
C TYR A 298 -1.29 -2.76 18.00
N VAL A 299 -0.93 -1.84 17.11
CA VAL A 299 0.06 -0.80 17.40
C VAL A 299 -0.71 0.43 17.86
N PRO A 300 -0.57 0.86 19.13
CA PRO A 300 -1.28 2.04 19.63
C PRO A 300 -0.78 3.30 18.91
N ILE A 301 -1.73 4.09 18.40
CA ILE A 301 -1.46 5.37 17.73
C ILE A 301 -2.09 6.49 18.55
N PRO A 302 -1.42 7.64 18.76
CA PRO A 302 -2.03 8.78 19.42
C PRO A 302 -3.19 9.33 18.58
N ASP A 303 -4.23 9.84 19.27
CA ASP A 303 -5.32 10.58 18.60
C ASP A 303 -4.75 11.84 17.93
N SER A 304 -4.85 11.86 16.61
CA SER A 304 -4.34 12.93 15.76
C SER A 304 -5.39 14.01 15.46
N LYS A 305 -6.62 13.84 15.98
CA LYS A 305 -7.76 14.76 15.80
C LYS A 305 -7.93 15.17 14.34
N MET A 306 -7.74 14.22 13.43
CA MET A 306 -7.85 14.46 12.01
C MET A 306 -9.31 14.71 11.65
N THR A 307 -9.60 15.89 11.09
CA THR A 307 -10.96 16.28 10.70
C THR A 307 -11.02 16.66 9.23
N GLY A 308 -12.19 16.50 8.63
CA GLY A 308 -12.48 16.98 7.27
C GLY A 308 -13.17 15.92 6.42
N SER A 309 -13.58 16.33 5.23
CA SER A 309 -14.27 15.44 4.28
C SER A 309 -13.32 14.52 3.52
N ASN A 310 -12.04 14.89 3.39
CA ASN A 310 -11.07 14.20 2.54
C ASN A 310 -9.76 13.92 3.28
N LEU A 311 -9.22 12.72 3.06
CA LEU A 311 -7.85 12.36 3.41
C LEU A 311 -7.06 12.10 2.13
N ALA A 312 -5.89 12.74 2.00
CA ALA A 312 -5.09 12.68 0.79
C ALA A 312 -4.36 11.34 0.59
N GLY A 313 -4.12 10.57 1.66
CA GLY A 313 -3.46 9.27 1.56
C GLY A 313 -2.76 8.86 2.84
N ILE A 314 -2.26 7.63 2.84
CA ILE A 314 -1.46 7.03 3.89
C ILE A 314 -0.27 6.34 3.19
N SER A 315 0.84 6.12 3.89
CA SER A 315 1.92 5.21 3.46
C SER A 315 2.59 4.67 4.71
N PHE A 316 3.14 3.47 4.63
CA PHE A 316 4.19 3.09 5.57
C PHE A 316 5.51 3.67 5.09
N SER A 317 6.39 3.96 6.04
CA SER A 317 7.79 4.29 5.77
C SER A 317 8.62 3.61 6.85
N THR A 318 9.70 2.98 6.44
CA THR A 318 10.60 2.21 7.30
C THR A 318 12.03 2.71 7.12
N GLY A 319 12.79 2.78 8.21
CA GLY A 319 14.14 3.37 8.20
C GLY A 319 14.16 4.90 8.19
N LEU A 320 13.06 5.53 8.63
CA LEU A 320 13.03 6.96 8.87
C LEU A 320 13.94 7.30 10.05
N ASN A 321 14.97 8.10 9.78
CA ASN A 321 15.87 8.64 10.80
C ASN A 321 15.49 10.12 10.95
N LEU A 322 14.80 10.49 12.03
CA LEU A 322 14.47 11.88 12.37
C LEU A 322 15.31 12.34 13.57
#